data_AF-A0A2E5SZZ1-F1
#
_entry.id   AF-A0A2E5SZZ1-F1
#
_cell.length_a   1.000
_cell.length_b   1.000
_cell.length_c   1.000
_cell.angle_alpha   90.00
_cell.angle_beta   90.00
_cell.angle_gamma   90.00
#
_symmetry.space_group_name_H-M   'P 1'
#
loop_
_entity.id
_entity.type
_entity.pdbx_description
1 polymer ?
#
loop_
_entity_poly.entity_id
_entity_poly.type
_entity_poly.pdbx_seq_one_letter_code
_entity_poly.pdbx_strand_id
1 'polypeptide(L)'
;MNTLTTKYGKLYASTIAIFFTFSIFFGISTFYPEPDFDEIIGEQPIYPIKADNMSKEEALVFEEKLKEHRTAEDAWWERRVEEQEKYEGRALLFAAPICLLFMFFAFRYKEFPPPIRLGLFGGPVLTLLLKFIPYLGSVWAGARFLIAFAVFAILVITGTPSLRKKIKSVLKIK
;
A
#
# COMPACT_ATOMS: atom_id res chain seq x y z
N MET A 1 -25.45 25.30 9.78
CA MET A 1 -24.97 23.93 9.51
C MET A 1 -26.14 22.98 9.65
N ASN A 2 -26.49 22.22 8.60
CA ASN A 2 -27.64 21.31 8.61
C ASN A 2 -27.41 20.12 9.55
N THR A 3 -28.38 19.81 10.40
CA THR A 3 -28.38 18.71 11.40
C THR A 3 -28.10 17.32 10.80
N LEU A 4 -28.36 17.12 9.51
CA LEU A 4 -28.01 15.92 8.76
C LEU A 4 -26.48 15.72 8.61
N THR A 5 -25.73 16.80 8.43
CA THR A 5 -24.27 16.75 8.27
C THR A 5 -23.53 16.45 9.57
N THR A 6 -24.14 16.72 10.73
CA THR A 6 -23.57 16.42 12.05
C THR A 6 -23.90 15.01 12.52
N LYS A 7 -25.10 14.47 12.22
CA LYS A 7 -25.49 13.11 12.63
C LYS A 7 -24.80 12.02 11.79
N TYR A 8 -24.69 12.22 10.47
CA TYR A 8 -24.13 11.22 9.55
C TYR A 8 -22.78 11.63 8.94
N GLY A 9 -22.19 12.74 9.37
CA GLY A 9 -20.95 13.27 8.78
C GLY A 9 -19.78 12.29 8.80
N LYS A 10 -19.68 11.45 9.84
CA LYS A 10 -18.64 10.39 9.91
C LYS A 10 -18.88 9.31 8.86
N LEU A 11 -20.12 8.85 8.70
CA LEU A 11 -20.49 7.84 7.70
C LEU A 11 -20.17 8.34 6.29
N TYR A 12 -20.58 9.57 5.95
CA TYR A 12 -20.25 10.18 4.65
C TYR A 12 -18.74 10.30 4.42
N ALA A 13 -17.98 10.73 5.43
CA ALA A 13 -16.52 10.81 5.33
C ALA A 13 -15.90 9.42 5.05
N SER A 14 -16.36 8.38 5.76
CA SER A 14 -15.90 7.01 5.56
C SER A 14 -16.26 6.49 4.16
N THR A 15 -17.47 6.71 3.68
CA THR A 15 -17.89 6.29 2.33
C THR A 15 -17.02 6.95 1.25
N ILE A 16 -16.76 8.25 1.38
CA ILE A 16 -15.88 8.97 0.43
C ILE A 16 -14.46 8.40 0.48
N ALA A 17 -13.92 8.16 1.68
CA ALA A 17 -12.58 7.61 1.83
C ALA A 17 -12.45 6.20 1.23
N ILE A 18 -13.44 5.35 1.44
CA ILE A 18 -13.50 3.99 0.88
C ILE A 18 -13.61 4.06 -0.63
N PHE A 19 -14.54 4.87 -1.17
CA PHE A 19 -14.73 5.01 -2.61
C PHE A 19 -13.48 5.55 -3.31
N PHE A 20 -12.81 6.55 -2.72
CA PHE A 20 -11.54 7.05 -3.20
C PHE A 20 -10.48 5.94 -3.26
N THR A 21 -10.34 5.17 -2.17
CA THR A 21 -9.36 4.08 -2.08
C THR A 21 -9.58 3.03 -3.17
N PHE A 22 -10.83 2.60 -3.38
CA PHE A 22 -11.16 1.67 -4.46
C PHE A 22 -10.93 2.26 -5.84
N SER A 23 -11.21 3.55 -6.04
CA SER A 23 -10.99 4.22 -7.32
C SER A 23 -9.50 4.27 -7.69
N ILE A 24 -8.63 4.55 -6.72
CA ILE A 24 -7.18 4.50 -6.93
C ILE A 24 -6.72 3.06 -7.21
N PHE A 25 -7.22 2.09 -6.45
CA PHE A 25 -6.85 0.69 -6.67
C PHE A 25 -7.25 0.21 -8.07
N PHE A 26 -8.48 0.50 -8.49
CA PHE A 26 -8.95 0.21 -9.84
C PHE A 26 -8.12 0.92 -10.92
N GLY A 27 -7.78 2.19 -10.70
CA GLY A 27 -6.91 2.95 -11.59
C GLY A 27 -5.52 2.33 -11.73
N ILE A 28 -4.89 1.94 -10.62
CA ILE A 28 -3.59 1.26 -10.64
C ILE A 28 -3.70 -0.05 -11.43
N SER A 29 -4.64 -0.93 -11.09
CA SER A 29 -4.80 -2.21 -11.78
C SER A 29 -5.11 -2.08 -13.28
N THR A 30 -5.71 -0.97 -13.70
CA THR A 30 -6.02 -0.71 -15.11
C THR A 30 -4.82 -0.15 -15.88
N PHE A 31 -4.11 0.83 -15.32
CA PHE A 31 -3.02 1.53 -16.03
C PHE A 31 -1.63 0.92 -15.78
N TYR A 32 -1.50 0.15 -14.70
CA TYR A 32 -0.32 -0.61 -14.32
C TYR A 32 -0.80 -2.01 -13.94
N PRO A 33 -1.15 -2.86 -14.93
CA PRO A 33 -1.53 -4.24 -14.66
C PRO A 33 -0.35 -4.98 -14.02
N GLU A 34 -0.69 -5.94 -13.17
CA GLU A 34 0.31 -6.82 -12.56
C GLU A 34 1.03 -7.59 -13.69
N PRO A 35 2.37 -7.66 -13.64
CA PRO A 35 3.13 -8.35 -14.67
C PRO A 35 2.80 -9.84 -14.69
N ASP A 36 2.84 -10.44 -15.89
CA ASP A 36 2.81 -11.89 -16.03
C ASP A 36 4.16 -12.44 -15.56
N PHE A 37 4.20 -12.93 -14.32
CA PHE A 37 5.42 -13.46 -13.73
C PHE A 37 5.90 -14.71 -14.48
N ASP A 38 4.99 -15.56 -14.95
CA ASP A 38 5.39 -16.79 -15.63
C ASP A 38 6.10 -16.46 -16.96
N GLU A 39 5.68 -15.39 -17.65
CA GLU A 39 6.37 -14.88 -18.85
C GLU A 39 7.74 -14.26 -18.54
N ILE A 40 7.89 -13.58 -17.39
CA ILE A 40 9.10 -12.80 -17.06
C ILE A 40 10.18 -13.64 -16.37
N ILE A 41 9.80 -14.41 -15.35
CA ILE A 41 10.74 -15.17 -14.52
C ILE A 41 10.78 -16.67 -14.87
N GLY A 42 9.83 -17.11 -15.70
CA GLY A 42 9.63 -18.51 -16.08
C GLY A 42 8.67 -19.24 -15.16
N GLU A 43 8.24 -20.43 -15.58
CA GLU A 43 7.32 -21.27 -14.80
C GLU A 43 7.93 -21.70 -13.46
N GLN A 44 7.06 -21.86 -12.45
CA GLN A 44 7.47 -22.39 -11.15
C GLN A 44 7.99 -23.83 -11.31
N PRO A 45 9.14 -24.18 -10.69
CA PRO A 45 9.69 -25.52 -10.79
C PRO A 45 8.73 -26.57 -10.21
N ILE A 46 8.50 -27.63 -10.99
CA ILE A 46 7.56 -28.71 -10.66
C ILE A 46 8.18 -29.62 -9.60
N TYR A 47 7.42 -29.89 -8.53
CA TYR A 47 7.86 -30.78 -7.47
C TYR A 47 8.05 -32.21 -7.99
N PRO A 48 9.19 -32.87 -7.72
CA PRO A 48 9.43 -34.21 -8.20
C PRO A 48 8.46 -35.20 -7.54
N ILE A 49 7.82 -36.04 -8.35
CA ILE A 49 6.85 -37.04 -7.87
C ILE A 49 7.59 -38.26 -7.35
N LYS A 50 7.27 -38.66 -6.11
CA LYS A 50 7.79 -39.87 -5.49
C LYS A 50 6.98 -41.09 -5.98
N ALA A 51 7.64 -42.11 -6.53
CA ALA A 51 6.98 -43.37 -6.86
C ALA A 51 6.85 -44.27 -5.62
N ASP A 52 5.77 -45.05 -5.55
CA ASP A 52 5.45 -45.88 -4.38
C ASP A 52 6.43 -47.04 -4.14
N ASN A 53 7.09 -47.54 -5.19
CA ASN A 53 8.02 -48.67 -5.14
C ASN A 53 9.36 -48.34 -5.82
N MET A 54 10.14 -47.44 -5.23
CA MET A 54 11.47 -47.09 -5.76
C MET A 54 12.56 -48.07 -5.31
N SER A 55 13.45 -48.43 -6.23
CA SER A 55 14.73 -49.06 -5.92
C SER A 55 15.65 -48.10 -5.13
N LYS A 56 16.72 -48.62 -4.52
CA LYS A 56 17.69 -47.78 -3.80
C LYS A 56 18.38 -46.75 -4.72
N GLU A 57 18.61 -47.11 -5.97
CA GLU A 57 19.20 -46.22 -6.98
C GLU A 57 18.22 -45.12 -7.40
N GLU A 58 16.94 -45.47 -7.59
CA GLU A 58 15.88 -44.50 -7.89
C GLU A 58 15.63 -43.54 -6.72
N ALA A 59 15.77 -44.01 -5.47
CA ALA A 59 15.68 -43.16 -4.29
C ALA A 59 16.81 -42.12 -4.24
N LEU A 60 18.03 -42.48 -4.61
CA LEU A 60 19.16 -41.54 -4.69
C LEU A 60 18.94 -40.47 -5.77
N VAL A 61 18.46 -40.88 -6.95
CA VAL A 61 18.12 -39.95 -8.04
C VAL A 61 16.96 -39.02 -7.65
N PHE A 62 15.98 -39.53 -6.91
CA PHE A 62 14.87 -38.72 -6.39
C PHE A 62 15.37 -37.68 -5.37
N GLU A 63 16.25 -38.04 -4.45
CA GLU A 63 16.85 -37.10 -3.50
C GLU A 63 17.67 -36.01 -4.19
N GLU A 64 18.40 -36.35 -5.25
CA GLU A 64 19.14 -35.38 -6.06
C GLU A 64 18.20 -34.40 -6.76
N LYS A 65 17.17 -34.91 -7.45
CA LYS A 65 16.12 -34.07 -8.07
C LYS A 65 15.38 -33.19 -7.06
N LEU A 66 15.17 -33.68 -5.84
CA LEU A 66 14.53 -32.89 -4.78
C LEU A 66 15.43 -31.73 -4.32
N LYS A 67 16.75 -31.93 -4.27
CA LYS A 67 17.70 -30.84 -3.96
C LYS A 67 17.72 -29.81 -5.09
N GLU A 68 17.80 -30.25 -6.33
CA GLU A 68 17.74 -29.38 -7.50
C GLU A 68 16.44 -28.57 -7.53
N HIS A 69 15.30 -29.20 -7.25
CA HIS A 69 13.99 -28.55 -7.15
C HIS A 69 13.98 -27.44 -6.11
N ARG A 70 14.47 -27.70 -4.88
CA ARG A 70 14.51 -26.68 -3.82
C ARG A 70 15.36 -25.47 -4.20
N THR A 71 16.54 -25.70 -4.77
CA THR A 71 17.41 -24.60 -5.22
C THR A 71 16.77 -23.79 -6.35
N ALA A 72 16.10 -24.45 -7.29
CA ALA A 72 15.36 -23.78 -8.36
C ALA A 72 14.15 -23.00 -7.81
N GLU A 73 13.45 -23.55 -6.82
CA GLU A 73 12.29 -22.92 -6.17
C GLU A 73 12.71 -21.66 -5.39
N ASP A 74 13.78 -21.74 -4.62
CA ASP A 74 14.34 -20.57 -3.90
C ASP A 74 14.71 -19.46 -4.89
N ALA A 75 15.42 -19.80 -5.97
CA ALA A 75 15.81 -18.83 -7.00
C ALA A 75 14.62 -18.27 -7.80
N TRP A 76 13.54 -19.04 -7.95
CA TRP A 76 12.30 -18.55 -8.55
C TRP A 76 11.60 -17.56 -7.61
N TRP A 77 11.50 -17.88 -6.32
CA TRP A 77 10.90 -16.99 -5.32
C TRP A 77 11.67 -15.68 -5.16
N GLU A 78 13.00 -15.71 -5.15
CA GLU A 78 13.82 -14.50 -5.12
C GLU A 78 13.52 -13.58 -6.30
N ARG A 79 13.49 -14.12 -7.53
CA ARG A 79 13.15 -13.36 -8.73
C ARG A 79 11.72 -12.83 -8.71
N ARG A 80 10.77 -13.63 -8.21
CA ARG A 80 9.36 -13.25 -8.06
C ARG A 80 9.19 -12.09 -7.09
N VAL A 81 9.89 -12.11 -5.96
CA VAL A 81 9.91 -11.00 -5.00
C VAL A 81 10.50 -9.76 -5.67
N GLU A 82 11.64 -9.87 -6.34
CA GLU A 82 12.28 -8.71 -6.98
C GLU A 82 11.38 -8.03 -8.04
N GLU A 83 10.73 -8.82 -8.90
CA GLU A 83 9.81 -8.28 -9.91
C GLU A 83 8.53 -7.70 -9.30
N GLN A 84 8.00 -8.34 -8.24
CA GLN A 84 6.87 -7.80 -7.49
C GLN A 84 7.22 -6.44 -6.88
N GLU A 85 8.40 -6.32 -6.25
CA GLU A 85 8.85 -5.06 -5.64
C GLU A 85 9.03 -3.94 -6.69
N LYS A 86 9.55 -4.28 -7.88
CA LYS A 86 9.64 -3.33 -9.00
C LYS A 86 8.26 -2.85 -9.45
N TYR A 87 7.31 -3.76 -9.64
CA TYR A 87 5.94 -3.43 -10.02
C TYR A 87 5.27 -2.53 -8.98
N GLU A 88 5.35 -2.91 -7.71
CA GLU A 88 4.73 -2.16 -6.61
C GLU A 88 5.37 -0.78 -6.44
N GLY A 89 6.69 -0.66 -6.59
CA GLY A 89 7.38 0.62 -6.60
C GLY A 89 6.87 1.55 -7.70
N ARG A 90 6.61 1.03 -8.91
CA ARG A 90 6.03 1.81 -10.03
C ARG A 90 4.59 2.21 -9.76
N ALA A 91 3.74 1.28 -9.33
CA ALA A 91 2.36 1.53 -8.96
C ALA A 91 2.26 2.63 -7.88
N LEU A 92 3.19 2.61 -6.95
CA LEU A 92 3.31 3.56 -5.85
C LEU A 92 3.77 4.95 -6.31
N LEU A 93 4.74 5.04 -7.22
CA LEU A 93 5.13 6.31 -7.85
C LEU A 93 3.97 6.97 -8.60
N PHE A 94 3.02 6.20 -9.09
CA PHE A 94 1.79 6.72 -9.71
C PHE A 94 0.74 7.15 -8.66
N ALA A 95 0.50 6.32 -7.64
CA ALA A 95 -0.54 6.56 -6.65
C ALA A 95 -0.20 7.69 -5.66
N ALA A 96 1.07 7.81 -5.26
CA ALA A 96 1.49 8.73 -4.21
C ALA A 96 1.30 10.21 -4.58
N PRO A 97 1.67 10.69 -5.78
CA PRO A 97 1.41 12.07 -6.20
C PRO A 97 -0.08 12.41 -6.20
N ILE A 98 -0.94 11.48 -6.67
CA ILE A 98 -2.39 11.66 -6.65
C ILE A 98 -2.87 11.82 -5.21
N CYS A 99 -2.44 10.93 -4.32
CA CYS A 99 -2.77 11.00 -2.90
C CYS A 99 -2.34 12.34 -2.28
N LEU A 100 -1.13 12.82 -2.59
CA LEU A 100 -0.60 14.10 -2.08
C LEU A 100 -1.39 15.30 -2.60
N LEU A 101 -1.79 15.32 -3.87
CA LEU A 101 -2.62 16.37 -4.44
C LEU A 101 -3.99 16.43 -3.76
N PHE A 102 -4.65 15.29 -3.55
CA PHE A 102 -5.94 15.24 -2.88
C PHE A 102 -5.85 15.63 -1.40
N MET A 103 -4.78 15.22 -0.70
CA MET A 103 -4.51 15.70 0.67
C MET A 103 -4.27 17.20 0.71
N PHE A 104 -3.52 17.75 -0.24
CA PHE A 104 -3.29 19.19 -0.36
C PHE A 104 -4.60 19.96 -0.61
N PHE A 105 -5.45 19.48 -1.51
CA PHE A 105 -6.75 20.08 -1.78
C PHE A 105 -7.67 20.04 -0.56
N ALA A 106 -7.71 18.91 0.16
CA ALA A 106 -8.45 18.81 1.41
C ALA A 106 -7.96 19.84 2.45
N PHE A 107 -6.66 20.14 2.50
CA PHE A 107 -6.11 21.16 3.40
C PHE A 107 -6.38 22.60 2.92
N ARG A 108 -6.20 22.86 1.63
CA ARG A 108 -6.24 24.20 1.04
C ARG A 108 -7.65 24.77 0.92
N TYR A 109 -8.63 23.92 0.63
CA TYR A 109 -10.01 24.33 0.40
C TYR A 109 -10.87 24.09 1.65
N LYS A 110 -10.88 25.08 2.54
CA LYS A 110 -11.66 25.03 3.79
C LYS A 110 -13.18 25.21 3.58
N GLU A 111 -13.58 25.61 2.37
CA GLU A 111 -14.97 25.78 1.96
C GLU A 111 -15.71 24.45 1.84
N PHE A 112 -14.98 23.34 1.65
CA PHE A 112 -15.61 22.03 1.63
C PHE A 112 -16.26 21.69 2.98
N PRO A 113 -17.47 21.10 2.95
CA PRO A 113 -18.10 20.56 4.15
C PRO A 113 -17.14 19.63 4.91
N PRO A 114 -17.11 19.68 6.26
CA PRO A 114 -16.17 18.88 7.05
C PRO A 114 -16.16 17.37 6.72
N PRO A 115 -17.30 16.70 6.44
CA PRO A 115 -17.31 15.30 6.01
C PRO A 115 -16.57 15.04 4.69
N ILE A 116 -16.76 15.91 3.69
CA ILE A 116 -16.11 15.80 2.38
C ILE A 116 -14.61 16.00 2.54
N ARG A 117 -14.21 17.01 3.32
CA ARG A 117 -12.80 17.27 3.60
C ARG A 117 -12.12 16.11 4.33
N LEU A 118 -12.80 15.52 5.31
CA LEU A 118 -12.30 14.34 6.03
C LEU A 118 -12.19 13.11 5.12
N GLY A 119 -13.15 12.91 4.22
CA GLY A 119 -13.11 11.82 3.24
C GLY A 119 -12.00 12.01 2.19
N LEU A 120 -11.88 13.21 1.62
CA LEU A 120 -10.82 13.58 0.66
C LEU A 120 -9.42 13.52 1.25
N PHE A 121 -9.28 13.72 2.56
CA PHE A 121 -8.01 13.52 3.25
C PHE A 121 -7.80 12.05 3.65
N GLY A 122 -8.82 11.42 4.22
CA GLY A 122 -8.76 10.07 4.75
C GLY A 122 -8.61 8.99 3.68
N GLY A 123 -9.19 9.17 2.50
CA GLY A 123 -9.05 8.24 1.37
C GLY A 123 -7.59 8.08 0.92
N PRO A 124 -6.90 9.16 0.55
CA PRO A 124 -5.47 9.14 0.29
C PRO A 124 -4.65 8.51 1.42
N VAL A 125 -4.93 8.87 2.67
CA VAL A 125 -4.22 8.32 3.83
C VAL A 125 -4.40 6.80 3.92
N LEU A 126 -5.63 6.30 3.81
CA LEU A 126 -5.91 4.87 3.81
C LEU A 126 -5.27 4.16 2.62
N THR A 127 -5.33 4.76 1.44
CA THR A 127 -4.68 4.23 0.23
C THR A 127 -3.19 4.07 0.45
N LEU A 128 -2.53 5.10 0.99
CA LEU A 128 -1.12 5.05 1.32
C LEU A 128 -0.87 3.99 2.39
N LEU A 129 -1.60 3.96 3.50
CA LEU A 129 -1.35 2.99 4.58
C LEU A 129 -1.50 1.53 4.12
N LEU A 130 -2.60 1.21 3.41
CA LEU A 130 -2.87 -0.15 2.93
C LEU A 130 -1.85 -0.62 1.88
N LYS A 131 -1.35 0.29 1.04
CA LYS A 131 -0.40 -0.04 -0.03
C LYS A 131 1.05 0.31 0.26
N PHE A 132 1.39 0.89 1.42
CA PHE A 132 2.79 1.21 1.75
C PHE A 132 3.30 0.49 2.99
N ILE A 133 2.45 0.19 3.98
CA ILE A 133 2.91 -0.53 5.18
C ILE A 133 3.55 -1.88 4.83
N PRO A 134 2.98 -2.71 3.93
CA PRO A 134 3.58 -3.99 3.58
C PRO A 134 4.95 -3.86 2.87
N TYR A 135 5.25 -2.69 2.32
CA TYR A 135 6.37 -2.50 1.40
C TYR A 135 7.43 -1.54 1.94
N LEU A 136 7.28 -1.03 3.16
CA LEU A 136 8.29 -0.18 3.82
C LEU A 136 9.72 -0.78 3.75
N GLY A 137 9.83 -2.12 3.75
CA GLY A 137 11.08 -2.85 3.56
C GLY A 137 11.60 -2.90 2.13
N SER A 138 10.72 -2.89 1.12
CA SER A 138 11.05 -3.12 -0.29
C SER A 138 11.12 -1.86 -1.16
N VAL A 139 10.47 -0.76 -0.78
CA VAL A 139 10.47 0.43 -1.66
C VAL A 139 11.81 1.17 -1.64
N TRP A 140 12.21 1.67 -2.81
CA TRP A 140 13.33 2.58 -3.04
C TRP A 140 13.33 3.75 -2.03
N ALA A 141 14.50 4.19 -1.56
CA ALA A 141 14.63 5.16 -0.45
C ALA A 141 13.79 6.45 -0.62
N GLY A 142 13.58 6.91 -1.86
CA GLY A 142 12.74 8.09 -2.16
C GLY A 142 11.26 7.91 -1.85
N ALA A 143 10.69 6.71 -2.04
CA ALA A 143 9.30 6.44 -1.70
C ALA A 143 9.08 6.40 -0.17
N ARG A 144 10.07 5.90 0.58
CA ARG A 144 10.05 5.95 2.05
C ARG A 144 9.98 7.38 2.59
N PHE A 145 10.61 8.34 1.90
CA PHE A 145 10.52 9.75 2.24
C PHE A 145 9.10 10.30 2.02
N LEU A 146 8.41 9.91 0.94
CA LEU A 146 7.02 10.31 0.69
C LEU A 146 6.06 9.74 1.74
N ILE A 147 6.30 8.51 2.22
CA ILE A 147 5.56 7.92 3.35
C ILE A 147 5.80 8.72 4.61
N ALA A 148 7.07 8.95 4.96
CA ALA A 148 7.44 9.71 6.15
C ALA A 148 6.80 11.10 6.10
N PHE A 149 6.78 11.73 4.92
CA PHE A 149 6.09 13.00 4.70
C PHE A 149 4.57 12.90 4.86
N ALA A 150 3.92 11.86 4.33
CA ALA A 150 2.49 11.65 4.51
C ALA A 150 2.11 11.39 5.97
N VAL A 151 2.87 10.53 6.67
CA VAL A 151 2.73 10.26 8.11
C VAL A 151 2.97 11.53 8.92
N PHE A 152 4.02 12.29 8.60
CA PHE A 152 4.31 13.56 9.23
C PHE A 152 3.18 14.57 8.99
N ALA A 153 2.64 14.65 7.78
CA ALA A 153 1.48 15.51 7.48
C ALA A 153 0.24 15.10 8.29
N ILE A 154 -0.04 13.81 8.41
CA ILE A 154 -1.11 13.27 9.27
C ILE A 154 -0.87 13.66 10.73
N LEU A 155 0.35 13.48 11.24
CA LEU A 155 0.72 13.83 12.62
C LEU A 155 0.64 15.33 12.88
N VAL A 156 1.09 16.17 11.94
CA VAL A 156 0.96 17.62 12.02
C VAL A 156 -0.50 18.02 12.03
N ILE A 157 -1.35 17.44 11.19
CA ILE A 157 -2.78 17.79 11.08
C ILE A 157 -3.60 17.30 12.27
N THR A 158 -3.34 16.09 12.76
CA THR A 158 -3.99 15.54 13.97
C THR A 158 -3.46 16.20 15.24
N GLY A 159 -2.17 16.54 15.25
CA GLY A 159 -1.50 17.24 16.34
C GLY A 159 -1.87 18.72 16.43
N THR A 160 -2.05 19.44 15.31
CA THR A 160 -2.23 20.91 15.31
C THR A 160 -3.42 21.37 16.16
N PRO A 161 -4.62 20.77 16.13
CA PRO A 161 -5.73 21.19 16.98
C PRO A 161 -5.44 21.02 18.47
N SER A 162 -4.82 19.90 18.85
CA SER A 162 -4.47 19.56 20.23
C SER A 162 -3.30 20.41 20.74
N LEU A 163 -2.27 20.61 19.91
CA LEU A 163 -1.16 21.53 20.18
C LEU A 163 -1.64 22.98 20.25
N ARG A 164 -2.54 23.45 19.37
CA ARG A 164 -3.10 24.81 19.46
C ARG A 164 -3.85 25.03 20.76
N LYS A 165 -4.66 24.06 21.20
CA LYS A 165 -5.37 24.16 22.49
C LYS A 165 -4.40 24.19 23.66
N LYS A 166 -3.38 23.33 23.65
CA LYS A 166 -2.36 23.25 24.70
C LYS A 166 -1.47 24.51 24.73
N ILE A 167 -1.09 25.04 23.58
CA ILE A 167 -0.30 26.28 23.45
C ILE A 167 -1.14 27.50 23.86
N LYS A 168 -2.42 27.58 23.47
CA LYS A 168 -3.33 28.64 23.96
C LYS A 168 -3.52 28.60 25.48
N SER A 169 -3.65 27.41 26.07
CA SER A 169 -3.81 27.29 27.53
C SER A 169 -2.52 27.64 28.28
N VAL A 170 -1.36 27.29 27.74
CA VAL A 170 -0.05 27.61 28.33
C VAL A 170 0.30 29.10 28.17
N LEU A 171 0.02 29.70 27.01
CA LEU A 171 0.34 31.11 26.73
C LEU A 171 -0.76 32.10 27.20
N LYS A 172 -1.90 31.64 27.73
CA LYS A 172 -3.07 32.47 28.09
C LYS A 172 -3.51 33.46 26.99
N ILE A 173 -3.29 33.13 25.72
CA ILE A 173 -3.71 33.97 24.60
C ILE A 173 -5.18 33.62 24.31
N LYS A 174 -6.09 34.57 24.60
CA LYS A 174 -7.52 34.48 24.27
C LYS A 174 -7.72 34.23 22.76
#